data_AF-A0AAP0IZB7-F1
#
_entry.id   AF-A0AAP0IZB7-F1
#
_cell.length_a   1.000
_cell.length_b   1.000
_cell.length_c   1.000
_cell.angle_alpha   90.00
_cell.angle_beta   90.00
_cell.angle_gamma   90.00
#
_symmetry.space_group_name_H-M   'P 1'
#
loop_
_entity.id
_entity.type
_entity.pdbx_description
1 polymer ?
#
loop_
_entity_poly.entity_id
_entity_poly.type
_entity_poly.pdbx_seq_one_letter_code
_entity_poly.pdbx_strand_id
1 'polypeptide(L)'
;MASVEFRLASPGIDNEGRLPRKYTGEGQGAKKNISPPLEWYNVPEGTKSLALVVQDLDAPDPSGPIVPWTHWVVANIPPALKRLPEGFSGKEEELGGEFGGIREGNNDWKVTKEKLMEVIEGNVLGEAVLVAYF
;
A
#
# COMPACT_ATOMS: atom_id res chain seq x y z
N MET A 1 19.53 21.76 -9.38
CA MET A 1 18.25 21.25 -9.95
C MET A 1 17.44 20.76 -8.77
N ALA A 2 16.14 21.09 -8.67
CA ALA A 2 15.30 20.52 -7.63
C ALA A 2 15.25 19.00 -7.84
N SER A 3 15.59 18.22 -6.81
CA SER A 3 15.40 16.78 -6.82
C SER A 3 13.90 16.51 -6.96
N VAL A 4 13.50 15.76 -7.99
CA VAL A 4 12.12 15.35 -8.13
C VAL A 4 11.91 14.17 -7.19
N GLU A 5 11.19 14.40 -6.09
CA GLU A 5 11.03 13.43 -5.00
C GLU A 5 10.09 12.28 -5.40
N PHE A 6 10.44 11.06 -5.00
CA PHE A 6 9.56 9.90 -5.14
C PHE A 6 8.29 10.13 -4.32
N ARG A 7 7.12 9.93 -4.92
CA ARG A 7 5.84 10.31 -4.30
C ARG A 7 4.79 9.23 -4.48
N LEU A 8 4.00 9.02 -3.43
CA LEU A 8 2.77 8.24 -3.39
C LEU A 8 1.57 9.19 -3.31
N ALA A 9 0.50 8.89 -4.02
CA ALA A 9 -0.75 9.64 -4.01
C ALA A 9 -1.94 8.69 -4.18
N SER A 10 -3.13 9.17 -3.83
CA SER A 10 -4.37 8.46 -4.06
C SER A 10 -5.46 9.45 -4.48
N PRO A 11 -6.06 9.29 -5.67
CA PRO A 11 -7.17 10.15 -6.08
C PRO A 11 -8.32 10.15 -5.06
N GLY A 12 -8.60 11.33 -4.49
CA GLY A 12 -9.63 11.52 -3.48
C GLY A 12 -9.19 11.23 -2.03
N ILE A 13 -7.89 11.05 -1.80
CA ILE A 13 -7.29 11.01 -0.45
C ILE A 13 -6.11 11.99 -0.43
N ASP A 14 -6.29 13.12 0.25
CA ASP A 14 -5.20 14.05 0.49
C ASP A 14 -4.25 13.48 1.55
N ASN A 15 -2.96 13.85 1.48
CA ASN A 15 -2.02 13.50 2.53
C ASN A 15 -2.40 14.20 3.84
N GLU A 16 -2.39 13.44 4.94
CA GLU A 16 -2.94 13.83 6.25
C GLU A 16 -4.45 14.16 6.18
N GLY A 17 -5.11 13.76 5.10
CA GLY A 17 -6.52 13.96 4.86
C GLY A 17 -7.39 12.85 5.44
N ARG A 18 -8.68 12.92 5.13
CA ARG A 18 -9.65 11.92 5.55
C ARG A 18 -9.70 10.75 4.56
N LEU A 19 -9.66 9.53 5.06
CA LEU A 19 -9.96 8.33 4.28
C LEU A 19 -11.47 8.30 3.91
N PRO A 20 -11.83 8.22 2.63
CA PRO A 20 -13.22 8.06 2.23
C PRO A 20 -13.85 6.80 2.84
N ARG A 21 -15.08 6.94 3.38
CA ARG A 21 -15.82 5.85 4.05
C ARG A 21 -15.95 4.57 3.23
N LYS A 22 -15.96 4.65 1.89
CA LYS A 22 -16.02 3.45 1.05
C LYS A 22 -14.84 2.50 1.25
N TYR A 23 -13.70 2.99 1.74
CA TYR A 23 -12.51 2.19 2.02
C TYR A 23 -12.42 1.74 3.49
N THR A 24 -13.42 2.05 4.34
CA THR A 24 -13.44 1.63 5.75
C THR A 24 -14.21 0.32 5.94
N GLY A 25 -13.97 -0.38 7.05
CA GLY A 25 -14.61 -1.67 7.35
C GLY A 25 -16.09 -1.56 7.75
N GLU A 26 -16.51 -0.43 8.31
CA GLU A 26 -17.86 -0.21 8.84
C GLU A 26 -18.41 1.20 8.53
N GLY A 27 -19.73 1.37 8.67
CA GLY A 27 -20.45 2.64 8.50
C GLY A 27 -21.23 2.79 7.19
N GLN A 28 -22.16 3.75 7.15
CA GLN A 28 -22.93 4.03 5.93
C GLN A 28 -22.00 4.51 4.82
N GLY A 29 -22.01 3.80 3.69
CA GLY A 29 -21.16 4.05 2.54
C GLY A 29 -19.89 3.19 2.47
N ALA A 30 -19.62 2.37 3.50
CA ALA A 30 -18.54 1.38 3.49
C ALA A 30 -18.78 0.33 2.42
N LYS A 31 -17.71 -0.04 1.71
CA LYS A 31 -17.67 -1.19 0.81
C LYS A 31 -16.65 -2.16 1.37
N LYS A 32 -17.07 -3.40 1.59
CA LYS A 32 -16.18 -4.41 2.15
C LYS A 32 -15.05 -4.73 1.16
N ASN A 33 -13.81 -4.74 1.64
CA ASN A 33 -12.62 -5.20 0.93
C ASN A 33 -12.36 -4.48 -0.42
N ILE A 34 -12.50 -3.15 -0.47
CA ILE A 34 -12.09 -2.35 -1.62
C ILE A 34 -10.86 -1.50 -1.28
N SER A 35 -9.74 -1.74 -1.95
CA SER A 35 -8.53 -0.94 -1.78
C SER A 35 -8.69 0.43 -2.46
N PRO A 36 -8.11 1.52 -1.91
CA PRO A 36 -8.08 2.81 -2.60
C PRO A 36 -7.21 2.73 -3.86
N PRO A 37 -7.48 3.57 -4.89
CA PRO A 37 -6.57 3.71 -6.01
C PRO A 37 -5.27 4.34 -5.51
N LEU A 38 -4.13 3.79 -5.88
CA LEU A 38 -2.81 4.31 -5.50
C LEU A 38 -2.03 4.65 -6.75
N GLU A 39 -1.35 5.78 -6.74
CA GLU A 39 -0.52 6.27 -7.84
C GLU A 39 0.83 6.68 -7.31
N TRP A 40 1.88 6.46 -8.09
CA TRP A 40 3.23 6.88 -7.71
C TRP A 40 3.94 7.61 -8.84
N TYR A 41 4.78 8.55 -8.43
CA TYR A 41 5.45 9.50 -9.30
C TYR A 41 6.93 9.54 -8.97
N ASN A 42 7.76 9.79 -9.98
CA ASN A 42 9.20 9.98 -9.82
C ASN A 42 9.90 8.78 -9.15
N VAL A 43 9.56 7.57 -9.60
CA VAL A 43 10.23 6.34 -9.18
C VAL A 43 11.75 6.51 -9.36
N PRO A 44 12.59 6.26 -8.34
CA PRO A 44 14.03 6.41 -8.44
C PRO A 44 14.64 5.63 -9.59
N GLU A 45 15.63 6.21 -10.26
CA GLU A 45 16.37 5.53 -11.32
C GLU A 45 17.07 4.27 -10.76
N GLY A 46 17.07 3.18 -11.53
CA GLY A 46 17.63 1.90 -11.10
C GLY A 46 16.67 1.05 -10.26
N THR A 47 15.46 1.53 -9.94
CA THR A 47 14.42 0.73 -9.27
C THR A 47 14.09 -0.52 -10.10
N LYS A 48 14.19 -1.71 -9.49
CA LYS A 48 13.83 -3.00 -10.11
C LYS A 48 12.39 -3.41 -9.81
N SER A 49 11.86 -2.98 -8.67
CA SER A 49 10.50 -3.28 -8.21
C SER A 49 10.11 -2.27 -7.12
N LEU A 50 8.80 -2.04 -6.95
CA LEU A 50 8.24 -1.35 -5.80
C LEU A 50 7.60 -2.36 -4.84
N ALA A 51 7.44 -1.93 -3.59
CA ALA A 51 6.70 -2.62 -2.55
C ALA A 51 5.77 -1.62 -1.85
N LEU A 52 4.66 -2.11 -1.30
CA LEU A 52 3.67 -1.33 -0.57
C LEU A 52 3.37 -2.00 0.77
N VAL A 53 3.34 -1.19 1.83
CA VAL A 53 2.81 -1.58 3.14
C VAL A 53 1.75 -0.55 3.52
N VAL A 54 0.55 -1.01 3.85
CA VAL A 54 -0.51 -0.19 4.44
C VAL A 54 -0.71 -0.65 5.88
N GLN A 55 -0.56 0.28 6.81
CA GLN A 55 -0.60 -0.01 8.24
C GLN A 55 -1.49 1.01 8.97
N ASP A 56 -2.32 0.53 9.88
CA ASP A 56 -3.01 1.34 10.87
C ASP A 56 -2.18 1.35 12.15
N LEU A 57 -1.61 2.50 12.49
CA LEU A 57 -0.75 2.66 13.67
C LEU A 57 -1.55 2.79 14.97
N ASP A 58 -2.85 3.06 14.87
CA ASP A 58 -3.75 3.35 15.99
C ASP A 58 -4.71 2.18 16.28
N ALA A 59 -4.51 1.04 15.60
CA ALA A 59 -5.37 -0.13 15.72
C ALA A 59 -5.47 -0.63 17.19
N PRO A 60 -6.68 -0.69 17.77
CA PRO A 60 -6.85 -1.16 19.14
C PRO A 60 -6.65 -2.67 19.23
N ASP A 61 -5.76 -3.12 20.11
CA ASP A 61 -5.69 -4.52 20.52
C ASP A 61 -6.71 -4.76 21.65
N PRO A 62 -7.71 -5.64 21.49
CA PRO A 62 -8.71 -5.93 22.53
C PRO A 62 -8.12 -6.47 23.85
N SER A 63 -6.88 -6.94 23.82
CA SER A 63 -6.21 -7.65 24.91
C SER A 63 -4.87 -7.06 25.33
N GLY A 64 -4.42 -5.97 24.70
CA GLY A 64 -3.06 -5.47 24.83
C GLY A 64 -2.90 -3.98 24.51
N PRO A 65 -1.66 -3.46 24.50
CA PRO A 65 -1.38 -2.10 24.05
C PRO A 65 -1.70 -1.93 22.56
N ILE A 66 -1.92 -0.69 22.11
CA ILE A 66 -2.04 -0.36 20.67
C ILE A 66 -0.82 -0.92 19.94
N VAL A 67 -1.08 -1.79 18.96
CA VAL A 67 -0.06 -2.37 18.08
C VAL A 67 -0.42 -2.06 16.63
N PRO A 68 0.54 -1.63 15.80
CA PRO A 68 0.28 -1.35 14.41
C PRO A 68 -0.29 -2.56 13.64
N TRP A 69 -1.47 -2.42 13.06
CA TRP A 69 -2.14 -3.46 12.27
C TRP A 69 -1.80 -3.34 10.79
N THR A 70 -1.30 -4.40 10.16
CA THR A 70 -0.92 -4.35 8.75
C THR A 70 -2.12 -4.74 7.87
N HIS A 71 -2.75 -3.77 7.22
CA HIS A 71 -3.88 -4.01 6.33
C HIS A 71 -3.49 -4.63 5.00
N TRP A 72 -2.34 -4.24 4.44
CA TRP A 72 -1.95 -4.65 3.10
C TRP A 72 -0.44 -4.71 2.92
N VAL A 73 0.05 -5.78 2.31
CA VAL A 73 1.46 -5.95 1.92
C VAL A 73 1.47 -6.36 0.45
N VAL A 74 2.21 -5.63 -0.38
CA VAL A 74 2.35 -5.91 -1.81
C VAL A 74 3.81 -5.85 -2.20
N ALA A 75 4.28 -6.82 -2.96
CA ALA A 75 5.65 -6.89 -3.47
C ALA A 75 5.66 -7.11 -4.99
N ASN A 76 6.84 -6.95 -5.58
CA ASN A 76 7.11 -7.16 -7.01
C ASN A 76 6.27 -6.28 -7.94
N ILE A 77 5.89 -5.08 -7.50
CA ILE A 77 5.21 -4.11 -8.35
C ILE A 77 6.21 -3.64 -9.42
N PRO A 78 5.91 -3.78 -10.72
CA PRO A 78 6.83 -3.32 -11.76
C PRO A 78 7.04 -1.80 -11.68
N PRO A 79 8.28 -1.30 -11.78
CA PRO A 79 8.57 0.14 -11.67
C PRO A 79 7.96 0.97 -12.82
N ALA A 80 7.67 0.31 -13.95
CA ALA A 80 7.02 0.91 -15.10
C ALA A 80 5.51 1.13 -14.88
N LEU A 81 4.87 0.28 -14.05
CA LEU A 81 3.49 0.46 -13.64
C LEU A 81 3.40 1.81 -12.89
N LYS A 82 2.29 2.54 -13.04
CA LYS A 82 2.12 3.88 -12.45
C LYS A 82 1.08 3.91 -11.33
N ARG A 83 0.29 2.86 -11.20
CA ARG A 83 -0.82 2.80 -10.26
C ARG A 83 -1.26 1.39 -9.93
N LEU A 84 -1.93 1.26 -8.79
CA LEU A 84 -2.87 0.18 -8.52
C LEU A 84 -4.30 0.76 -8.59
N PRO A 85 -5.21 0.17 -9.39
CA PRO A 85 -6.58 0.67 -9.47
C PRO A 85 -7.34 0.50 -8.15
N GLU A 86 -8.45 1.22 -8.01
CA GLU A 86 -9.40 0.96 -6.93
C GLU A 86 -9.84 -0.51 -6.95
N GLY A 87 -9.87 -1.14 -5.78
CA GLY A 87 -10.28 -2.55 -5.64
C GLY A 87 -9.27 -3.55 -6.21
N PHE A 88 -8.01 -3.16 -6.39
CA PHE A 88 -6.95 -4.06 -6.84
C PHE A 88 -6.68 -5.22 -5.86
N SER A 89 -6.83 -5.02 -4.55
CA SER A 89 -6.48 -6.06 -3.57
C SER A 89 -7.27 -7.35 -3.81
N GLY A 90 -6.54 -8.47 -3.93
CA GLY A 90 -7.06 -9.80 -4.23
C GLY A 90 -7.51 -10.00 -5.68
N LYS A 91 -7.03 -9.14 -6.60
CA LYS A 91 -7.36 -9.17 -8.04
C LYS A 91 -6.14 -9.33 -8.94
N GLU A 92 -4.96 -9.58 -8.37
CA GLU A 92 -3.70 -9.68 -9.10
C GLU A 92 -3.71 -10.79 -10.17
N GLU A 93 -4.32 -11.94 -9.88
CA GLU A 93 -4.45 -13.06 -10.84
C GLU A 93 -5.51 -12.78 -11.92
N GLU A 94 -6.60 -12.10 -11.56
CA GLU A 94 -7.71 -11.78 -12.47
C GLU A 94 -7.30 -10.71 -13.49
N LEU A 95 -6.54 -9.70 -13.06
CA LEU A 95 -6.13 -8.58 -13.91
C LEU A 95 -5.03 -8.98 -14.90
N GLY A 96 -4.14 -9.90 -14.52
CA GLY A 96 -3.08 -10.42 -15.39
C GLY A 96 -2.21 -9.32 -16.01
N GLY A 97 -1.60 -9.61 -17.16
CA GLY A 97 -0.82 -8.62 -17.93
C GLY A 97 0.29 -7.96 -17.11
N GLU A 98 0.29 -6.63 -17.06
CA GLU A 98 1.26 -5.83 -16.29
C GLU A 98 1.18 -6.05 -14.77
N PHE A 99 0.09 -6.65 -14.27
CA PHE A 99 -0.11 -6.95 -12.85
C PHE A 99 0.27 -8.38 -12.45
N GLY A 100 0.49 -9.30 -13.41
CA GLY A 100 0.63 -10.74 -13.11
C GLY A 100 1.87 -11.13 -12.29
N GLY A 101 2.88 -10.26 -12.23
CA GLY A 101 4.08 -10.44 -11.41
C GLY A 101 3.92 -9.99 -9.95
N ILE A 102 2.83 -9.26 -9.64
CA ILE A 102 2.56 -8.71 -8.32
C ILE A 102 2.23 -9.86 -7.35
N ARG A 103 2.65 -9.71 -6.10
CA ARG A 103 2.38 -10.64 -5.01
C ARG A 103 1.83 -9.90 -3.82
N GLU A 104 0.63 -10.26 -3.38
CA GLU A 104 0.07 -9.79 -2.11
C GLU A 104 0.47 -10.75 -0.98
N GLY A 105 0.82 -10.19 0.17
CA GLY A 105 1.07 -10.95 1.40
C GLY A 105 -0.22 -11.25 2.15
N ASN A 106 -0.29 -12.35 2.91
CA ASN A 106 -1.41 -12.53 3.83
C ASN A 106 -1.22 -11.57 5.04
N ASN A 107 -2.01 -10.51 5.09
CA ASN A 107 -2.14 -9.64 6.27
C ASN A 107 -2.56 -10.47 7.49
N ASP A 108 -1.99 -10.19 8.67
CA ASP A 108 -2.17 -10.87 9.98
C ASP A 108 -2.47 -12.40 10.01
N TRP A 109 -2.22 -13.10 8.90
CA TRP A 109 -2.40 -14.53 8.67
C TRP A 109 -1.41 -15.07 7.61
N LYS A 110 -0.28 -14.35 7.34
CA LYS A 110 1.03 -14.79 6.76
C LYS A 110 1.47 -14.30 5.34
N VAL A 111 2.01 -13.09 5.22
CA VAL A 111 3.41 -12.71 4.92
C VAL A 111 3.56 -11.39 5.64
N THR A 112 4.41 -11.34 6.66
CA THR A 112 4.43 -10.21 7.57
C THR A 112 5.28 -9.06 7.01
N LYS A 113 4.95 -7.82 7.39
CA LYS A 113 5.73 -6.62 7.06
C LYS A 113 7.22 -6.86 7.34
N GLU A 114 7.55 -7.50 8.45
CA GLU A 114 8.92 -7.78 8.89
C GLU A 114 9.69 -8.60 7.86
N LYS A 115 9.06 -9.62 7.27
CA LYS A 115 9.70 -10.42 6.23
C LYS A 115 9.95 -9.60 4.95
N LEU A 116 9.02 -8.71 4.60
CA LEU A 116 9.27 -7.79 3.48
C LEU A 116 10.43 -6.84 3.81
N MET A 117 10.46 -6.28 5.03
CA MET A 117 11.52 -5.38 5.47
C MET A 117 12.90 -6.06 5.44
N GLU A 118 12.99 -7.30 5.91
CA GLU A 118 14.22 -8.11 5.88
C GLU A 118 14.73 -8.32 4.44
N VAL A 119 13.82 -8.60 3.49
CA VAL A 119 14.18 -8.85 2.09
C VAL A 119 14.64 -7.58 1.37
N ILE A 120 14.06 -6.42 1.69
CA ILE A 120 14.42 -5.16 1.03
C ILE A 120 15.58 -4.43 1.72
N GLU A 121 16.04 -4.89 2.87
CA GLU A 121 17.15 -4.27 3.60
C GLU A 121 18.38 -4.12 2.71
N GLY A 122 18.97 -2.91 2.70
CA GLY A 122 20.11 -2.57 1.83
C GLY A 122 19.78 -2.40 0.34
N ASN A 123 18.52 -2.56 -0.08
CA ASN A 123 18.09 -2.46 -1.49
C ASN A 123 17.10 -1.29 -1.77
N VAL A 124 16.81 -0.47 -0.76
CA VAL A 124 15.86 0.66 -0.87
C VAL A 124 16.53 1.87 -1.52
N LEU A 125 16.02 2.29 -2.69
CA LEU A 125 16.50 3.47 -3.41
C LEU A 125 15.70 4.75 -3.11
N GLY A 126 14.53 4.61 -2.50
CA GLY A 126 13.67 5.72 -2.11
C GLY A 126 12.42 5.24 -1.38
N GLU A 127 11.79 6.13 -0.64
CA GLU A 127 10.56 5.91 0.11
C GLU A 127 9.55 7.01 -0.23
N ALA A 128 8.26 6.67 -0.23
CA ALA A 128 7.19 7.62 -0.37
C ALA A 128 6.02 7.22 0.55
N VAL A 129 5.45 8.20 1.23
CA VAL A 129 4.43 7.98 2.28
C VAL A 129 3.17 8.78 1.97
N LEU A 130 2.02 8.16 2.21
CA LEU A 130 0.70 8.80 2.23
C LEU A 130 0.03 8.44 3.56
N VAL A 131 -0.35 9.45 4.34
CA VAL A 131 -1.07 9.30 5.61
C VAL A 131 -2.53 9.72 5.43
N ALA A 132 -3.47 8.98 6.00
CA ALA A 132 -4.88 9.34 6.04
C ALA A 132 -5.53 8.89 7.34
N TYR A 133 -6.55 9.62 7.80
CA TYR A 133 -7.28 9.39 9.04
C TYR A 133 -8.70 8.88 8.79
N PHE A 134 -9.22 7.95 9.60
CA PHE A 134 -10.57 7.38 9.45
C PHE A 134 -11.34 7.23 10.76
#